data_AF-A0A821GEK1-F1
#
_entry.id   AF-A0A821GEK1-F1
#
_cell.length_a   1.000
_cell.length_b   1.000
_cell.length_c   1.000
_cell.angle_alpha   90.00
_cell.angle_beta   90.00
_cell.angle_gamma   90.00
#
_symmetry.space_group_name_H-M   'P 1'
#
loop_
_entity.id
_entity.type
_entity.pdbx_description
1 polymer ?
#
loop_
_entity_poly.entity_id
_entity_poly.type
_entity_poly.pdbx_seq_one_letter_code
_entity_poly.pdbx_strand_id
1 'polypeptide(L)'
;DDFYCVVFIHKRDLDKCDPPFLNRFEKHLIDIETLIHPRHRSVTNDLHIWLETLLPKNLGKHFPLLQHLFVDYSQDQICNLVIETFEQLKIPIDNEEADKRRQNVIDQCQAKLLRTSSFDLPLVLSLQQSSENQKLIDQYYDVHESISFAKLIEQSLENHTNLIPRIIYTYTQTFHMIDVLPNVVEEIKLSTFNTELELTNTIKRHYQALTNIRLLLIRVDYHSEHKHILSLKHVLLNEHVHTSNQSVWLIFHLQRNLLNQITNDVLFSNWPANMIDDLNIHSFIPKNILENPSYRDLVLQPQYSLNECTFDDLADRCLSKLRYTVSHKNDERLINTRRHRIFQQIIQHTDNLRSKELHLRSILEENIIMLIQKIDVSGTTRFTDWRLDLLTNGKTIAGSRSFYDAFQATISSFHETYLFLLLAHFEEHNFIDSYNFISSVNDKNVQEYLSKLWKQCLTKTLENIDLTIMNRDIIEIQLSFDLKLPCATVEYENIRNIREKLCQLEDDDNNNETFDHFNFVINQIKTTSVYGEHFMELVFSDAQFFEFYFHDQIALHLIETNIHLSPKFAFDLLASNSTRSFEQNVRLFLVQYVEFTEILRLFEIGLQLINEEEIRNEIQKQLI
;
A
#
# COMPACT_ATOMS: atom_id res chain seq x y z
N ASP A 1 23.21 31.62 54.77
CA ASP A 1 23.49 32.97 54.26
C ASP A 1 23.53 33.06 52.74
N ASP A 2 23.75 31.97 52.00
CA ASP A 2 23.71 31.97 50.52
C ASP A 2 22.41 31.37 49.96
N PHE A 3 21.28 32.07 50.11
CA PHE A 3 20.03 31.72 49.41
C PHE A 3 19.71 32.77 48.35
N TYR A 4 19.62 32.34 47.10
CA TYR A 4 19.24 33.18 45.96
C TYR A 4 17.88 32.73 45.42
N CYS A 5 16.99 33.68 45.18
CA CYS A 5 15.68 33.44 44.56
C CYS A 5 15.60 34.24 43.27
N VAL A 6 15.45 33.53 42.14
CA VAL A 6 15.29 34.12 40.82
C VAL A 6 13.88 33.81 40.33
N VAL A 7 13.16 34.83 39.88
CA VAL A 7 11.80 34.70 39.34
C VAL A 7 11.81 35.12 37.89
N PHE A 8 11.38 34.21 37.01
CA PHE A 8 11.18 34.49 35.59
C PHE A 8 9.72 34.90 35.34
N ILE A 9 9.54 36.04 34.69
CA ILE A 9 8.23 36.59 34.33
C ILE A 9 8.30 37.02 32.87
N HIS A 10 7.34 36.59 32.04
CA HIS A 10 7.26 37.12 30.69
C HIS A 10 6.97 38.61 30.73
N LYS A 11 7.68 39.39 29.92
CA LYS A 11 7.52 40.86 29.86
C LYS A 11 6.07 41.32 29.68
N ARG A 12 5.29 40.57 28.91
CA ARG A 12 3.86 40.82 28.64
C ARG A 12 2.93 40.60 29.84
N ASP A 13 3.40 39.90 30.87
CA ASP A 13 2.65 39.56 32.07
C ASP A 13 3.09 40.40 33.28
N LEU A 14 4.06 41.30 33.08
CA LEU A 14 4.62 42.15 34.14
C LEU A 14 3.56 43.09 34.75
N ASP A 15 2.61 43.53 33.94
CA ASP A 15 1.48 44.38 34.34
C ASP A 15 0.44 43.63 35.21
N LYS A 16 0.42 42.29 35.15
CA LYS A 16 -0.43 41.43 35.98
C LYS A 16 0.13 41.22 37.39
N CYS A 17 1.41 41.51 37.60
CA CYS A 17 2.06 41.38 38.89
C CYS A 17 1.75 42.59 39.79
N ASP A 18 1.54 42.35 41.08
CA ASP A 18 1.29 43.43 42.03
C ASP A 18 2.57 44.27 42.25
N PRO A 19 2.45 45.61 42.37
CA PRO A 19 3.60 46.47 42.58
C PRO A 19 4.46 46.12 43.81
N PRO A 20 3.90 45.69 44.96
CA PRO A 20 4.70 45.23 46.10
C PRO A 20 5.58 44.02 45.78
N PHE A 21 5.07 43.03 45.05
CA PHE A 21 5.87 41.89 44.59
C PHE A 21 7.02 42.35 43.68
N LEU A 22 6.72 43.17 42.66
CA LEU A 22 7.75 43.69 41.76
C LEU A 22 8.82 44.44 42.53
N ASN A 23 8.46 45.30 43.49
CA ASN A 23 9.41 46.10 44.26
C ASN A 23 10.39 45.29 45.13
N ARG A 24 10.13 44.00 45.38
CA ARG A 24 11.01 43.13 46.17
C ARG A 24 12.13 42.47 45.36
N PHE A 25 12.05 42.49 44.03
CA PHE A 25 13.04 41.88 43.15
C PHE A 25 13.82 42.93 42.36
N GLU A 26 15.10 42.66 42.12
CA GLU A 26 15.89 43.33 41.08
C GLU A 26 15.44 42.80 39.71
N LYS A 27 15.23 43.71 38.75
CA LYS A 27 14.69 43.35 37.43
C LYS A 27 15.78 43.48 36.39
N HIS A 28 16.04 42.39 35.70
CA HIS A 28 16.86 42.39 34.50
C HIS A 28 16.00 41.93 33.33
N LEU A 29 16.02 42.70 32.24
CA LEU A 29 15.42 42.24 31.00
C LEU A 29 16.40 41.26 30.36
N ILE A 30 15.96 40.02 30.22
CA ILE A 30 16.71 38.97 29.54
C ILE A 30 16.07 38.78 28.17
N ASP A 31 16.85 39.07 27.12
CA ASP A 31 16.48 38.79 25.74
C ASP A 31 17.42 37.69 25.21
N ILE A 32 16.86 36.73 24.48
CA ILE A 32 17.64 35.66 23.83
C ILE A 32 18.71 36.26 22.93
N GLU A 33 18.40 37.36 22.22
CA GLU A 33 19.38 38.05 21.36
C GLU A 33 20.57 38.63 22.14
N THR A 34 20.36 38.98 23.42
CA THR A 34 21.43 39.51 24.31
C THR A 34 22.24 38.42 24.99
N LEU A 35 21.68 37.20 25.12
CA LEU A 35 22.36 36.06 25.72
C LEU A 35 23.26 35.31 24.73
N ILE A 36 22.90 35.32 23.45
CA ILE A 36 23.64 34.59 22.41
C ILE A 36 24.82 35.43 21.93
N HIS A 37 26.04 34.92 22.13
CA HIS A 37 27.25 35.57 21.64
C HIS A 37 27.23 35.71 20.09
N PRO A 38 27.67 36.84 19.50
CA PRO A 38 27.64 37.06 18.05
C PRO A 38 28.31 35.96 17.22
N ARG A 39 29.34 35.30 17.76
CA ARG A 39 30.01 34.17 17.11
C ARG A 39 29.13 32.93 17.02
N HIS A 40 28.39 32.60 18.08
CA HIS A 40 27.43 31.50 18.05
C HIS A 40 26.36 31.80 17.00
N ARG A 41 25.81 33.03 17.01
CA ARG A 41 24.82 33.49 16.02
C ARG A 41 25.34 33.36 14.58
N SER A 42 26.59 33.74 14.32
CA SER A 42 27.18 33.60 12.98
C SER A 42 27.23 32.14 12.52
N VAL A 43 27.63 31.20 13.39
CA VAL A 43 27.69 29.77 13.04
C VAL A 43 26.27 29.18 12.92
N THR A 44 25.34 29.60 13.78
CA THR A 44 23.92 29.23 13.69
C THR A 44 23.34 29.65 12.33
N ASN A 45 23.65 30.85 11.85
CA ASN A 45 23.21 31.31 10.54
C ASN A 45 23.81 30.48 9.40
N ASP A 46 25.12 30.15 9.45
CA ASP A 46 25.75 29.29 8.45
C ASP A 46 25.07 27.91 8.39
N LEU A 47 24.79 27.31 9.55
CA LEU A 47 24.09 26.02 9.63
C LEU A 47 22.66 26.12 9.10
N HIS A 48 21.95 27.21 9.36
CA HIS A 48 20.62 27.43 8.79
C HIS A 48 20.65 27.52 7.27
N ILE A 49 21.60 28.29 6.72
CA ILE A 49 21.80 28.38 5.27
C ILE A 49 22.10 26.99 4.70
N TRP A 50 22.98 26.22 5.33
CA TRP A 50 23.28 24.85 4.93
C TRP A 50 22.02 23.96 4.94
N LEU A 51 21.23 23.96 6.02
CA LEU A 51 19.98 23.20 6.11
C LEU A 51 18.99 23.56 4.99
N GLU A 52 18.84 24.85 4.70
CA GLU A 52 17.99 25.32 3.60
C GLU A 52 18.48 24.84 2.21
N THR A 53 19.79 24.64 2.03
CA THR A 53 20.32 24.09 0.77
C THR A 53 20.00 22.61 0.56
N LEU A 54 19.74 21.85 1.62
CA LEU A 54 19.38 20.43 1.53
C LEU A 54 17.97 20.23 0.93
N LEU A 55 17.10 21.24 1.05
CA LEU A 55 15.75 21.18 0.53
C LEU A 55 15.70 21.62 -0.95
N PRO A 56 15.06 20.84 -1.83
CA PRO A 56 14.88 21.23 -3.22
C PRO A 56 13.99 22.46 -3.34
N LYS A 57 14.46 23.42 -4.15
CA LYS A 57 13.67 24.60 -4.53
C LYS A 57 12.66 24.12 -5.58
N ASN A 58 11.36 24.09 -5.24
CA ASN A 58 10.19 23.82 -6.12
C ASN A 58 9.51 22.43 -6.05
N LEU A 59 9.32 21.82 -4.87
CA LEU A 59 8.63 20.51 -4.78
C LEU A 59 7.18 20.52 -4.24
N GLY A 60 6.50 21.66 -4.33
CA GLY A 60 5.07 21.77 -4.01
C GLY A 60 4.77 21.82 -2.50
N LYS A 61 3.48 21.97 -2.14
CA LYS A 61 3.03 22.23 -0.76
C LYS A 61 3.19 21.03 0.19
N HIS A 62 3.28 19.82 -0.35
CA HIS A 62 3.28 18.58 0.42
C HIS A 62 4.68 18.03 0.70
N PHE A 63 5.73 18.65 0.15
CA PHE A 63 7.10 18.16 0.32
C PHE A 63 7.57 18.22 1.79
N PRO A 64 8.46 17.31 2.24
CA PRO A 64 9.03 17.35 3.57
C PRO A 64 9.65 18.70 3.93
N LEU A 65 9.25 19.23 5.08
CA LEU A 65 9.93 20.33 5.77
C LEU A 65 11.17 19.84 6.52
N LEU A 66 12.03 20.76 6.98
CA LEU A 66 13.22 20.45 7.79
C LEU A 66 12.90 19.56 9.02
N GLN A 67 11.72 19.73 9.63
CA GLN A 67 11.26 18.92 10.77
C GLN A 67 11.04 17.43 10.45
N HIS A 68 10.82 17.09 9.17
CA HIS A 68 10.74 15.70 8.75
C HIS A 68 12.14 15.11 8.52
N LEU A 69 13.08 15.94 8.06
CA LEU A 69 14.47 15.50 7.84
C LEU A 69 15.20 15.36 9.17
N PHE A 70 15.01 16.32 10.08
CA PHE A 70 15.63 16.41 11.40
C PHE A 70 14.53 16.52 12.45
N VAL A 71 14.27 15.43 13.15
CA VAL A 71 13.05 15.28 13.96
C VAL A 71 13.01 16.19 15.18
N ASP A 72 14.16 16.71 15.61
CA ASP A 72 14.32 17.64 16.73
C ASP A 72 14.55 19.10 16.27
N TYR A 73 14.38 19.38 14.97
CA TYR A 73 14.67 20.70 14.42
C TYR A 73 13.76 21.79 14.99
N SER A 74 14.40 22.84 15.50
CA SER A 74 13.84 24.17 15.72
C SER A 74 14.96 25.20 15.63
N GLN A 75 14.62 26.47 15.41
CA GLN A 75 15.63 27.54 15.36
C GLN A 75 16.45 27.61 16.66
N ASP A 76 15.77 27.43 17.80
CA ASP A 76 16.39 27.40 19.11
C ASP A 76 17.28 26.16 19.30
N GLN A 77 16.87 25.00 18.77
CA GLN A 77 17.67 23.77 18.82
C GLN A 77 18.98 23.90 18.06
N ILE A 78 18.98 24.53 16.87
CA ILE A 78 20.22 24.79 16.13
C ILE A 78 21.14 25.74 16.90
N CYS A 79 20.59 26.77 17.53
CA CYS A 79 21.39 27.67 18.36
C CYS A 79 21.99 26.94 19.57
N ASN A 80 21.19 26.16 20.29
CA ASN A 80 21.64 25.37 21.42
C ASN A 80 22.72 24.36 21.02
N LEU A 81 22.55 23.68 19.88
CA LEU A 81 23.53 22.74 19.34
C LEU A 81 24.90 23.39 19.11
N VAL A 82 24.92 24.62 18.58
CA VAL A 82 26.15 25.39 18.41
C VAL A 82 26.79 25.69 19.76
N ILE A 83 26.02 26.19 20.72
CA ILE A 83 26.51 26.52 22.07
C ILE A 83 27.14 25.29 22.73
N GLU A 84 26.41 24.16 22.75
CA GLU A 84 26.92 22.90 23.33
C GLU A 84 28.19 22.42 22.65
N THR A 85 28.31 22.60 21.34
CA THR A 85 29.49 22.18 20.58
C THR A 85 30.70 23.06 20.89
N PHE A 86 30.50 24.37 21.08
CA PHE A 86 31.55 25.28 21.56
C PHE A 86 32.03 24.87 22.96
N GLU A 87 31.12 24.53 23.87
CA GLU A 87 31.44 24.07 25.23
C GLU A 87 32.20 22.74 25.22
N GLN A 88 31.72 21.76 24.45
CA GLN A 88 32.35 20.43 24.34
C GLN A 88 33.75 20.50 23.75
N LEU A 89 33.96 21.36 22.74
CA LEU A 89 35.27 21.61 22.13
C LEU A 89 36.16 22.54 22.97
N LYS A 90 35.65 23.08 24.08
CA LYS A 90 36.34 24.04 24.95
C LYS A 90 36.93 25.22 24.16
N ILE A 91 36.18 25.73 23.19
CA ILE A 91 36.62 26.85 22.36
C ILE A 91 36.37 28.15 23.13
N PRO A 92 37.41 28.95 23.44
CA PRO A 92 37.22 30.23 24.10
C PRO A 92 36.51 31.20 23.16
N ILE A 93 35.49 31.88 23.70
CA ILE A 93 34.61 32.79 22.97
C ILE A 93 35.38 34.06 22.52
N ASP A 94 36.39 34.49 23.28
CA ASP A 94 37.10 35.77 23.11
C ASP A 94 38.34 35.72 22.18
N ASN A 95 38.69 34.56 21.63
CA ASN A 95 39.96 34.39 20.90
C ASN A 95 39.75 34.37 19.37
N GLU A 96 40.32 35.35 18.65
CA GLU A 96 40.16 35.53 17.19
C GLU A 96 40.82 34.43 16.35
N GLU A 97 41.82 33.70 16.86
CA GLU A 97 42.43 32.54 16.17
C GLU A 97 41.45 31.36 15.96
N ALA A 98 40.26 31.43 16.54
CA ALA A 98 39.27 30.37 16.49
C ALA A 98 38.47 30.30 15.17
N ASP A 99 38.70 31.19 14.20
CA ASP A 99 38.16 31.05 12.84
C ASP A 99 38.67 29.78 12.13
N LYS A 100 39.90 29.33 12.42
CA LYS A 100 40.41 28.02 11.93
C LYS A 100 39.65 26.81 12.52
N ARG A 101 38.94 26.99 13.64
CA ARG A 101 38.15 25.94 14.31
C ARG A 101 36.65 26.07 14.05
N ARG A 102 36.21 27.12 13.34
CA ARG A 102 34.80 27.32 12.95
C ARG A 102 34.28 26.14 12.14
N GLN A 103 35.07 25.66 11.17
CA GLN A 103 34.71 24.50 10.37
C GLN A 103 34.52 23.25 11.24
N ASN A 104 35.41 23.01 12.22
CA ASN A 104 35.27 21.87 13.13
C ASN A 104 33.98 21.93 13.95
N VAL A 105 33.52 23.12 14.36
CA VAL A 105 32.24 23.29 15.05
C VAL A 105 31.08 22.94 14.11
N ILE A 106 31.11 23.43 12.86
CA ILE A 106 30.10 23.12 11.84
C ILE A 106 30.06 21.62 11.59
N ASP A 107 31.20 20.98 11.35
CA ASP A 107 31.29 19.54 11.07
C ASP A 107 30.74 18.71 12.24
N GLN A 108 31.00 19.11 13.49
CA GLN A 108 30.43 18.45 14.67
C GLN A 108 28.93 18.68 14.81
N CYS A 109 28.43 19.88 14.51
CA CYS A 109 27.00 20.16 14.51
C CYS A 109 26.30 19.32 13.44
N GLN A 110 26.86 19.24 12.23
CA GLN A 110 26.36 18.40 11.14
C GLN A 110 26.34 16.93 11.55
N ALA A 111 27.43 16.41 12.15
CA ALA A 111 27.48 15.03 12.63
C ALA A 111 26.43 14.72 13.71
N LYS A 112 26.12 15.68 14.59
CA LYS A 112 25.05 15.55 15.59
C LYS A 112 23.66 15.59 14.94
N LEU A 113 23.43 16.49 13.97
CA LEU A 113 22.17 16.56 13.21
C LEU A 113 21.92 15.28 12.41
N LEU A 114 22.96 14.69 11.82
CA LEU A 114 22.86 13.41 11.11
C LEU A 114 22.43 12.27 12.05
N ARG A 115 22.71 12.33 13.36
CA ARG A 115 22.25 11.30 14.31
C ARG A 115 20.76 11.37 14.62
N THR A 116 20.15 12.55 14.48
CA THR A 116 18.72 12.77 14.71
C THR A 116 17.94 12.88 13.40
N SER A 117 18.59 12.72 12.24
CA SER A 117 17.90 12.76 10.97
C SER A 117 17.14 11.48 10.68
N SER A 118 15.96 11.60 10.08
CA SER A 118 15.15 10.47 9.62
C SER A 118 15.63 9.96 8.25
N PHE A 119 15.09 8.83 7.81
CA PHE A 119 15.37 8.29 6.47
C PHE A 119 14.87 9.20 5.32
N ASP A 120 14.00 10.18 5.60
CA ASP A 120 13.61 11.17 4.58
C ASP A 120 14.83 12.00 4.12
N LEU A 121 15.87 12.20 4.96
CA LEU A 121 17.08 12.96 4.59
C LEU A 121 17.84 12.34 3.39
N PRO A 122 18.40 11.12 3.50
CA PRO A 122 19.13 10.52 2.38
C PRO A 122 18.24 10.34 1.14
N LEU A 123 16.93 10.17 1.31
CA LEU A 123 15.98 10.12 0.20
C LEU A 123 15.91 11.45 -0.55
N VAL A 124 15.72 12.57 0.16
CA VAL A 124 15.70 13.92 -0.44
C VAL A 124 17.03 14.22 -1.13
N LEU A 125 18.15 13.89 -0.50
CA LEU A 125 19.48 14.09 -1.07
C LEU A 125 19.69 13.28 -2.36
N SER A 126 19.13 12.07 -2.44
CA SER A 126 19.23 11.20 -3.62
C SER A 126 18.48 11.73 -4.86
N LEU A 127 17.56 12.69 -4.68
CA LEU A 127 16.87 13.37 -5.79
C LEU A 127 17.79 14.38 -6.50
N GLN A 128 18.82 14.88 -5.82
CA GLN A 128 19.77 15.84 -6.36
C GLN A 128 21.17 15.23 -6.38
N GLN A 129 21.57 14.65 -7.50
CA GLN A 129 22.88 14.03 -7.63
C GLN A 129 23.99 15.10 -7.59
N SER A 130 24.66 15.21 -6.45
CA SER A 130 25.86 16.03 -6.26
C SER A 130 26.89 15.24 -5.45
N SER A 131 28.17 15.55 -5.62
CA SER A 131 29.24 14.88 -4.87
C SER A 131 29.17 15.18 -3.36
N GLU A 132 28.60 16.31 -2.98
CA GLU A 132 28.36 16.69 -1.59
C GLU A 132 27.19 15.90 -0.99
N ASN A 133 26.08 15.75 -1.73
CA ASN A 133 24.93 14.97 -1.29
C ASN A 133 25.29 13.49 -1.13
N GLN A 134 26.09 12.95 -2.05
CA GLN A 134 26.57 11.57 -1.93
C GLN A 134 27.40 11.37 -0.66
N LYS A 135 28.30 12.31 -0.32
CA LYS A 135 29.08 12.25 0.92
C LYS A 135 28.18 12.30 2.16
N LEU A 136 27.14 13.13 2.15
CA LEU A 136 26.19 13.20 3.26
C LEU A 136 25.37 11.91 3.40
N ILE A 137 24.97 11.29 2.28
CA ILE A 137 24.33 9.97 2.28
C ILE A 137 25.28 8.93 2.89
N ASP A 138 26.55 8.90 2.47
CA ASP A 138 27.55 7.96 2.99
C ASP A 138 27.72 8.14 4.51
N GLN A 139 27.87 9.38 4.98
CA GLN A 139 27.96 9.71 6.41
C GLN A 139 26.70 9.32 7.20
N TYR A 140 25.52 9.48 6.61
CA TYR A 140 24.26 9.06 7.22
C TYR A 140 24.25 7.54 7.44
N TYR A 141 24.65 6.76 6.44
CA TYR A 141 24.74 5.29 6.56
C TYR A 141 25.81 4.86 7.56
N ASP A 142 26.99 5.48 7.56
CA ASP A 142 28.06 5.19 8.53
C ASP A 142 27.57 5.36 9.98
N VAL A 143 26.72 6.36 10.23
CA VAL A 143 26.11 6.61 11.54
C VAL A 143 25.02 5.59 11.84
N HIS A 144 24.02 5.44 10.97
CA HIS A 144 22.78 4.72 11.29
C HIS A 144 22.86 3.20 11.14
N GLU A 145 23.67 2.67 10.21
CA GLU A 145 23.81 1.22 10.02
C GLU A 145 24.44 0.52 11.25
N SER A 146 25.27 1.26 11.98
CA SER A 146 25.91 0.79 13.21
C SER A 146 25.01 0.89 14.45
N ILE A 147 23.92 1.66 14.39
CA ILE A 147 23.07 2.00 15.53
C ILE A 147 21.76 1.22 15.46
N SER A 148 21.60 0.23 16.34
CA SER A 148 20.29 -0.37 16.63
C SER A 148 19.96 -0.21 18.11
N PHE A 149 18.66 -0.21 18.43
CA PHE A 149 18.22 -0.01 19.81
C PHE A 149 18.79 -1.07 20.77
N ALA A 150 18.77 -2.34 20.35
CA ALA A 150 19.36 -3.46 21.10
C ALA A 150 20.87 -3.26 21.32
N LYS A 151 21.64 -2.95 20.27
CA LYS A 151 23.09 -2.70 20.38
C LYS A 151 23.40 -1.52 21.31
N LEU A 152 22.60 -0.45 21.27
CA LEU A 152 22.79 0.69 22.16
C LEU A 152 22.58 0.31 23.63
N ILE A 153 21.56 -0.49 23.92
CA ILE A 153 21.32 -1.01 25.28
C ILE A 153 22.50 -1.88 25.71
N GLU A 154 22.90 -2.86 24.89
CA GLU A 154 24.02 -3.77 25.17
C GLU A 154 25.31 -3.00 25.46
N GLN A 155 25.74 -2.12 24.55
CA GLN A 155 26.94 -1.31 24.70
C GLN A 155 26.89 -0.42 25.95
N SER A 156 25.72 0.11 26.29
CA SER A 156 25.58 0.97 27.47
C SER A 156 25.62 0.18 28.78
N LEU A 157 25.17 -1.07 28.77
CA LEU A 157 25.21 -1.96 29.93
C LEU A 157 26.59 -2.63 30.11
N GLU A 158 27.28 -2.97 29.01
CA GLU A 158 28.64 -3.54 29.00
C GLU A 158 29.71 -2.54 29.44
N ASN A 159 29.58 -1.28 29.01
CA ASN A 159 30.39 -0.18 29.51
C ASN A 159 29.94 0.14 30.95
N HIS A 160 30.39 -0.67 31.93
CA HIS A 160 30.09 -0.55 33.36
C HIS A 160 30.57 0.77 34.02
N THR A 161 30.93 1.77 33.22
CA THR A 161 31.41 3.08 33.62
C THR A 161 30.50 4.16 33.01
N ASN A 162 29.62 4.73 33.84
CA ASN A 162 28.75 5.87 33.54
C ASN A 162 27.68 5.62 32.47
N LEU A 163 26.52 5.12 32.91
CA LEU A 163 25.30 5.15 32.09
C LEU A 163 24.88 6.61 31.86
N ILE A 164 24.99 7.08 30.61
CA ILE A 164 24.63 8.45 30.22
C ILE A 164 23.13 8.50 29.89
N PRO A 165 22.39 9.53 30.35
CA PRO A 165 21.01 9.73 29.95
C PRO A 165 20.91 10.01 28.44
N ARG A 166 19.85 9.55 27.79
CA ARG A 166 19.71 9.62 26.33
C ARG A 166 18.29 9.94 25.88
N ILE A 167 18.19 10.45 24.67
CA ILE A 167 16.93 10.68 23.97
C ILE A 167 16.92 9.79 22.73
N ILE A 168 15.84 9.02 22.55
CA ILE A 168 15.58 8.23 21.36
C ILE A 168 14.31 8.76 20.72
N TYR A 169 14.41 9.14 19.46
CA TYR A 169 13.25 9.43 18.62
C TYR A 169 12.93 8.19 17.78
N THR A 170 11.65 7.87 17.62
CA THR A 170 11.23 6.68 16.87
C THR A 170 9.84 6.84 16.27
N TYR A 171 9.56 6.09 15.20
CA TYR A 171 8.21 5.95 14.64
C TYR A 171 7.50 4.67 15.12
N THR A 172 8.16 3.81 15.92
CA THR A 172 7.49 2.67 16.59
C THR A 172 6.31 3.19 17.40
N GLN A 173 5.17 2.51 17.37
CA GLN A 173 3.98 2.94 18.09
C GLN A 173 4.17 2.78 19.61
N THR A 174 3.73 3.77 20.40
CA THR A 174 3.91 3.81 21.86
C THR A 174 3.34 2.58 22.60
N PHE A 175 2.38 1.89 21.99
CA PHE A 175 1.76 0.70 22.58
C PHE A 175 2.37 -0.63 22.11
N HIS A 176 3.21 -0.63 21.07
CA HIS A 176 3.95 -1.84 20.66
C HIS A 176 4.98 -2.21 21.73
N MET A 177 5.08 -3.50 22.05
CA MET A 177 6.11 -3.97 22.98
C MET A 177 7.49 -3.87 22.32
N ILE A 178 8.48 -3.50 23.12
CA ILE A 178 9.88 -3.54 22.70
C ILE A 178 10.40 -4.96 22.94
N ASP A 179 10.97 -5.57 21.92
CA ASP A 179 11.39 -6.97 21.99
C ASP A 179 12.56 -7.17 22.98
N VAL A 180 12.42 -8.20 23.83
CA VAL A 180 13.45 -8.78 24.73
C VAL A 180 14.35 -7.73 25.41
N LEU A 181 13.78 -6.98 26.35
CA LEU A 181 14.55 -6.09 27.23
C LEU A 181 15.31 -6.90 28.31
N PRO A 182 16.59 -6.59 28.60
CA PRO A 182 17.31 -7.20 29.71
C PRO A 182 16.63 -6.91 31.07
N ASN A 183 16.76 -7.81 32.04
CA ASN A 183 16.14 -7.66 33.38
C ASN A 183 16.56 -6.40 34.15
N VAL A 184 17.67 -5.76 33.76
CA VAL A 184 18.17 -4.50 34.35
C VAL A 184 17.52 -3.26 33.75
N VAL A 185 16.70 -3.43 32.71
CA VAL A 185 15.99 -2.37 32.01
C VAL A 185 14.51 -2.42 32.41
N GLU A 186 13.99 -1.31 32.91
CA GLU A 186 12.58 -1.12 33.20
C GLU A 186 11.95 -0.19 32.18
N GLU A 187 10.75 -0.51 31.71
CA GLU A 187 9.99 0.29 30.76
C GLU A 187 8.72 0.85 31.42
N ILE A 188 8.51 2.16 31.30
CA ILE A 188 7.29 2.85 31.75
C ILE A 188 6.78 3.81 30.68
N LYS A 189 5.46 4.03 30.62
CA LYS A 189 4.83 5.02 29.74
C LYS A 189 4.44 6.25 30.55
N LEU A 190 4.67 7.45 30.03
CA LEU A 190 4.35 8.69 30.75
C LEU A 190 2.84 8.79 31.08
N SER A 191 1.97 8.36 30.18
CA SER A 191 0.50 8.27 30.37
C SER A 191 0.05 7.40 31.53
N THR A 192 0.91 6.56 32.12
CA THR A 192 0.54 5.77 33.30
C THR A 192 0.41 6.62 34.56
N PHE A 193 1.00 7.82 34.59
CA PHE A 193 0.96 8.69 35.75
C PHE A 193 -0.21 9.66 35.67
N ASN A 194 -1.05 9.66 36.71
CA ASN A 194 -2.14 10.62 36.83
C ASN A 194 -1.69 11.90 37.53
N THR A 195 -0.61 11.83 38.32
CA THR A 195 -0.10 12.96 39.10
C THR A 195 1.43 13.09 39.02
N GLU A 196 1.94 14.32 39.16
CA GLU A 196 3.39 14.60 39.24
C GLU A 196 4.04 13.89 40.44
N LEU A 197 3.30 13.69 41.53
CA LEU A 197 3.77 12.98 42.72
C LEU A 197 4.08 11.51 42.43
N GLU A 198 3.22 10.84 41.65
CA GLU A 198 3.45 9.43 41.26
C GLU A 198 4.71 9.30 40.39
N LEU A 199 4.89 10.19 39.42
CA LEU A 199 6.09 10.25 38.59
C LEU A 199 7.34 10.47 39.47
N THR A 200 7.31 11.49 40.34
CA THR A 200 8.40 11.83 41.25
C THR A 200 8.80 10.65 42.13
N ASN A 201 7.81 9.97 42.73
CA ASN A 201 8.06 8.81 43.58
C ASN A 201 8.63 7.62 42.78
N THR A 202 8.30 7.50 41.50
CA THR A 202 8.85 6.45 40.63
C THR A 202 10.30 6.74 40.28
N ILE A 203 10.63 7.97 39.88
CA ILE A 203 12.01 8.41 39.61
C ILE A 203 12.89 8.27 40.86
N LYS A 204 12.39 8.68 42.04
CA LYS A 204 13.09 8.47 43.32
C LYS A 204 13.40 7.00 43.58
N ARG A 205 12.41 6.12 43.41
CA ARG A 205 12.57 4.67 43.60
C ARG A 205 13.59 4.07 42.64
N HIS A 206 13.69 4.57 41.41
CA HIS A 206 14.71 4.16 40.45
C HIS A 206 16.12 4.48 40.98
N TYR A 207 16.36 5.74 41.39
CA TYR A 207 17.67 6.19 41.87
C TYR A 207 18.05 5.68 43.28
N GLN A 208 17.07 5.26 44.09
CA GLN A 208 17.30 4.72 45.44
C GLN A 208 17.48 3.20 45.46
N ALA A 209 17.35 2.51 44.33
CA ALA A 209 17.46 1.06 44.27
C ALA A 209 18.88 0.57 44.58
N LEU A 210 18.99 -0.51 45.36
CA LEU A 210 20.25 -1.11 45.81
C LEU A 210 21.02 -1.88 44.71
N THR A 211 20.46 -2.01 43.51
CA THR A 211 21.06 -2.73 42.38
C THR A 211 22.20 -1.95 41.73
N ASN A 212 23.29 -2.63 41.38
CA ASN A 212 24.52 -2.00 40.89
C ASN A 212 24.40 -1.34 39.51
N ILE A 213 23.54 -1.79 38.58
CA ILE A 213 23.34 -1.18 37.25
C ILE A 213 21.84 -1.25 36.89
N ARG A 214 21.20 -0.12 36.54
CA ARG A 214 19.78 -0.08 36.15
C ARG A 214 19.48 1.01 35.13
N LEU A 215 18.67 0.69 34.13
CA LEU A 215 18.21 1.63 33.11
C LEU A 215 16.69 1.76 33.17
N LEU A 216 16.18 2.99 33.19
CA LEU A 216 14.75 3.27 33.09
C LEU A 216 14.43 3.89 31.73
N LEU A 217 13.53 3.27 30.98
CA LEU A 217 13.01 3.77 29.71
C LEU A 217 11.67 4.43 29.96
N ILE A 218 11.56 5.73 29.65
CA ILE A 218 10.30 6.47 29.72
C ILE A 218 9.80 6.71 28.30
N ARG A 219 8.71 6.04 27.94
CA ARG A 219 8.04 6.19 26.65
C ARG A 219 7.07 7.35 26.69
N VAL A 220 7.23 8.26 25.75
CA VAL A 220 6.43 9.47 25.62
C VAL A 220 5.80 9.47 24.23
N ASP A 221 4.47 9.47 24.16
CA ASP A 221 3.78 9.83 22.92
C ASP A 221 3.93 11.33 22.72
N TYR A 222 4.85 11.70 21.83
CA TYR A 222 5.27 13.09 21.68
C TYR A 222 4.10 14.00 21.34
N HIS A 223 3.11 13.48 20.60
CA HIS A 223 1.99 14.28 20.11
C HIS A 223 0.89 14.46 21.15
N SER A 224 0.50 13.37 21.82
CA SER A 224 -0.59 13.45 22.81
C SER A 224 -0.13 13.99 24.17
N GLU A 225 1.15 13.80 24.52
CA GLU A 225 1.69 14.13 25.85
C GLU A 225 2.62 15.35 25.84
N HIS A 226 2.73 16.08 24.72
CA HIS A 226 3.63 17.23 24.55
C HIS A 226 3.61 18.22 25.72
N LYS A 227 2.41 18.58 26.18
CA LYS A 227 2.19 19.52 27.29
C LYS A 227 2.80 19.08 28.63
N HIS A 228 3.09 17.80 28.79
CA HIS A 228 3.64 17.21 30.02
C HIS A 228 5.17 17.10 30.01
N ILE A 229 5.83 17.31 28.86
CA ILE A 229 7.28 17.11 28.76
C ILE A 229 8.05 18.13 29.61
N LEU A 230 7.55 19.36 29.75
CA LEU A 230 8.15 20.36 30.66
C LEU A 230 8.09 19.93 32.13
N SER A 231 6.96 19.36 32.57
CA SER A 231 6.84 18.81 33.93
C SER A 231 7.76 17.60 34.12
N LEU A 232 7.84 16.70 33.14
CA LEU A 232 8.76 15.58 33.15
C LEU A 232 10.22 16.06 33.28
N LYS A 233 10.63 17.06 32.50
CA LYS A 233 11.95 17.69 32.58
C LYS A 233 12.23 18.21 33.99
N HIS A 234 11.30 18.94 34.57
CA HIS A 234 11.44 19.51 35.91
C HIS A 234 11.67 18.41 36.97
N VAL A 235 10.85 17.35 36.95
CA VAL A 235 11.00 16.21 37.87
C VAL A 235 12.34 15.51 37.66
N LEU A 236 12.73 15.25 36.40
CA LEU A 236 14.00 14.60 36.11
C LEU A 236 15.19 15.42 36.58
N LEU A 237 15.21 16.73 36.35
CA LEU A 237 16.32 17.60 36.77
C LEU A 237 16.44 17.71 38.30
N ASN A 238 15.31 17.76 39.01
CA ASN A 238 15.32 17.91 40.48
C ASN A 238 15.69 16.61 41.20
N GLU A 239 15.31 15.47 40.64
CA GLU A 239 15.51 14.15 41.26
C GLU A 239 16.69 13.39 40.68
N HIS A 240 17.40 13.96 39.70
CA HIS A 240 18.60 13.36 39.12
C HIS A 240 19.70 13.27 40.16
N VAL A 241 20.13 12.04 40.45
CA VAL A 241 21.33 11.79 41.24
C VAL A 241 22.46 11.46 40.27
N HIS A 242 23.57 12.19 40.35
CA HIS A 242 24.80 11.89 39.60
C HIS A 242 25.45 10.60 40.13
N THR A 243 24.81 9.46 39.90
CA THR A 243 25.34 8.13 40.19
C THR A 243 25.78 7.46 38.90
N SER A 244 26.97 6.88 38.89
CA SER A 244 27.61 6.31 37.68
C SER A 244 26.86 5.13 37.06
N ASN A 245 25.91 4.52 37.75
CA ASN A 245 25.37 3.22 37.33
C ASN A 245 23.84 3.19 37.14
N GLN A 246 23.17 4.34 37.21
CA GLN A 246 21.72 4.41 37.01
C GLN A 246 21.39 5.57 36.09
N SER A 247 20.56 5.32 35.09
CA SER A 247 20.21 6.34 34.10
C SER A 247 18.78 6.21 33.61
N VAL A 248 18.32 7.27 32.96
CA VAL A 248 16.98 7.40 32.39
C VAL A 248 17.14 7.71 30.91
N TRP A 249 16.48 6.95 30.05
CA TRP A 249 16.35 7.24 28.63
C TRP A 249 14.91 7.64 28.32
N LEU A 250 14.77 8.68 27.51
CA LEU A 250 13.49 9.14 27.01
C LEU A 250 13.30 8.60 25.60
N ILE A 251 12.16 7.95 25.36
CA ILE A 251 11.79 7.43 24.05
C ILE A 251 10.58 8.24 23.57
N PHE A 252 10.82 9.17 22.65
CA PHE A 252 9.77 9.96 22.01
C PHE A 252 9.24 9.21 20.80
N HIS A 253 7.99 8.77 20.92
CA HIS A 253 7.23 8.16 19.84
C HIS A 253 6.61 9.27 18.99
N LEU A 254 7.13 9.39 17.77
CA LEU A 254 6.75 10.38 16.77
C LEU A 254 5.75 9.78 15.78
N GLN A 255 5.08 10.67 15.05
CA GLN A 255 4.26 10.32 13.90
C GLN A 255 4.65 11.24 12.74
N ARG A 256 5.15 10.66 11.65
CA ARG A 256 5.65 11.37 10.47
C ARG A 256 4.64 12.39 9.92
N ASN A 257 3.37 12.02 9.84
CA ASN A 257 2.28 12.88 9.38
C ASN A 257 1.92 14.04 10.32
N LEU A 258 2.36 14.01 11.58
CA LEU A 258 2.05 15.03 12.59
C LEU A 258 3.26 15.92 12.95
N LEU A 259 4.45 15.70 12.37
CA LEU A 259 5.67 16.42 12.75
C LEU A 259 5.53 17.95 12.65
N ASN A 260 4.72 18.46 11.71
CA ASN A 260 4.50 19.90 11.54
C ASN A 260 3.54 20.52 12.57
N GLN A 261 2.89 19.71 13.40
CA GLN A 261 1.86 20.19 14.33
C GLN A 261 2.43 20.63 15.68
N ILE A 262 3.70 20.31 15.94
CA ILE A 262 4.34 20.53 17.24
C ILE A 262 5.66 21.26 17.07
N THR A 263 5.92 22.19 17.98
CA THR A 263 7.21 22.87 18.08
C THR A 263 8.17 22.02 18.90
N ASN A 264 9.32 21.67 18.31
CA ASN A 264 10.39 21.01 19.04
C ASN A 264 11.05 22.00 20.00
N ASP A 265 10.68 21.92 21.27
CA ASP A 265 11.32 22.68 22.33
C ASP A 265 12.68 22.07 22.70
N VAL A 266 13.65 22.93 23.01
CA VAL A 266 14.96 22.50 23.53
C VAL A 266 14.81 22.13 25.01
N LEU A 267 14.50 20.86 25.27
CA LEU A 267 14.15 20.41 26.61
C LEU A 267 15.34 19.85 27.38
N PHE A 268 16.21 19.04 26.77
CA PHE A 268 17.29 18.37 27.49
C PHE A 268 18.64 18.67 26.84
N SER A 269 19.31 19.74 27.28
CA SER A 269 20.64 20.09 26.78
C SER A 269 21.67 19.05 27.22
N ASN A 270 22.65 18.81 26.36
CA ASN A 270 23.75 17.85 26.53
C ASN A 270 23.36 16.37 26.63
N TRP A 271 22.09 16.01 26.41
CA TRP A 271 21.67 14.61 26.33
C TRP A 271 21.87 14.12 24.89
N PRO A 272 22.67 13.07 24.64
CA PRO A 272 22.82 12.54 23.30
C PRO A 272 21.47 12.03 22.78
N ALA A 273 21.11 12.51 21.59
CA ALA A 273 19.90 12.14 20.89
C ALA A 273 20.21 11.26 19.68
N ASN A 274 19.35 10.27 19.44
CA ASN A 274 19.42 9.37 18.29
C ASN A 274 18.02 9.18 17.70
N MET A 275 17.94 9.18 16.37
CA MET A 275 16.75 8.71 15.65
C MET A 275 16.91 7.22 15.35
N ILE A 276 15.91 6.42 15.71
CA ILE A 276 15.82 4.99 15.38
C ILE A 276 14.39 4.75 14.88
N ASP A 277 14.23 4.61 13.57
CA ASP A 277 12.91 4.52 12.92
C ASP A 277 12.02 3.44 13.54
N ASP A 278 12.57 2.23 13.75
CA ASP A 278 11.89 1.13 14.45
C ASP A 278 12.79 0.51 15.53
N LEU A 279 12.31 0.49 16.76
CA LEU A 279 13.00 -0.08 17.92
C LEU A 279 13.20 -1.60 17.84
N ASN A 280 12.34 -2.32 17.09
CA ASN A 280 12.35 -3.79 17.04
C ASN A 280 13.06 -4.34 15.80
N ILE A 281 13.22 -3.56 14.73
CA ILE A 281 13.90 -4.00 13.51
C ILE A 281 15.42 -3.87 13.67
N HIS A 282 16.15 -4.94 13.35
CA HIS A 282 17.61 -4.98 13.43
C HIS A 282 18.31 -4.71 12.10
N SER A 283 17.58 -4.71 10.98
CA SER A 283 18.10 -4.47 9.63
C SER A 283 17.75 -3.06 9.17
N PHE A 284 18.77 -2.28 8.82
CA PHE A 284 18.60 -0.94 8.24
C PHE A 284 18.22 -1.00 6.76
N ILE A 285 17.51 0.03 6.26
CA ILE A 285 17.10 0.10 4.86
C ILE A 285 18.34 0.21 3.97
N PRO A 286 18.55 -0.71 3.01
CA PRO A 286 19.81 -0.78 2.28
C PRO A 286 20.00 0.41 1.34
N LYS A 287 21.24 0.89 1.21
CA LYS A 287 21.61 2.07 0.42
C LYS A 287 21.26 1.97 -1.07
N ASN A 288 21.32 0.77 -1.62
CA ASN A 288 21.03 0.50 -3.03
C ASN A 288 19.62 0.95 -3.45
N ILE A 289 18.68 1.04 -2.50
CA ILE A 289 17.33 1.50 -2.79
C ILE A 289 17.33 2.96 -3.28
N LEU A 290 18.22 3.80 -2.77
CA LEU A 290 18.29 5.23 -3.10
C LEU A 290 18.81 5.48 -4.52
N GLU A 291 19.58 4.53 -5.06
CA GLU A 291 20.21 4.66 -6.37
C GLU A 291 19.24 4.32 -7.51
N ASN A 292 18.19 3.54 -7.23
CA ASN A 292 17.25 3.10 -8.25
C ASN A 292 15.86 3.74 -8.09
N PRO A 293 15.47 4.68 -8.98
CA PRO A 293 14.15 5.30 -8.96
C PRO A 293 13.03 4.41 -9.53
N SER A 294 13.35 3.27 -10.15
CA SER A 294 12.40 2.42 -10.86
C SER A 294 11.50 1.63 -9.91
N TYR A 295 10.18 1.82 -10.01
CA TYR A 295 9.19 0.98 -9.33
C TYR A 295 9.32 -0.49 -9.71
N ARG A 296 9.56 -0.76 -10.99
CA ARG A 296 9.68 -2.13 -11.52
C ARG A 296 10.82 -2.87 -10.86
N ASP A 297 12.00 -2.27 -10.82
CA ASP A 297 13.18 -2.91 -10.23
C ASP A 297 13.04 -3.07 -8.72
N LEU A 298 12.31 -2.15 -8.08
CA LEU A 298 12.03 -2.20 -6.66
C LEU A 298 11.08 -3.36 -6.30
N VAL A 299 9.93 -3.43 -6.97
CA VAL A 299 8.87 -4.41 -6.68
C VAL A 299 9.27 -5.84 -7.02
N LEU A 300 10.15 -6.04 -8.00
CA LEU A 300 10.66 -7.37 -8.34
C LEU A 300 11.64 -7.93 -7.31
N GLN A 301 12.06 -7.15 -6.31
CA GLN A 301 12.89 -7.65 -5.21
C GLN A 301 12.01 -8.36 -4.16
N PRO A 302 12.34 -9.59 -3.73
CA PRO A 302 11.52 -10.36 -2.79
C PRO A 302 11.21 -9.63 -1.47
N GLN A 303 12.17 -8.82 -1.00
CA GLN A 303 12.08 -8.06 0.25
C GLN A 303 11.02 -6.93 0.23
N TYR A 304 10.58 -6.50 -0.95
CA TYR A 304 9.58 -5.45 -1.14
C TYR A 304 8.29 -5.98 -1.76
N SER A 305 8.11 -7.30 -1.76
CA SER A 305 6.83 -7.92 -2.09
C SER A 305 5.76 -7.50 -1.10
N LEU A 306 4.52 -7.41 -1.57
CA LEU A 306 3.38 -7.11 -0.73
C LEU A 306 3.19 -8.24 0.28
N ASN A 307 3.00 -7.89 1.55
CA ASN A 307 2.55 -8.87 2.54
C ASN A 307 1.12 -9.33 2.23
N GLU A 308 0.71 -10.46 2.81
CA GLU A 308 -0.57 -11.08 2.50
C GLU A 308 -1.76 -10.16 2.79
N CYS A 309 -1.78 -9.52 3.96
CA CYS A 309 -2.85 -8.62 4.38
C CYS A 309 -2.99 -7.40 3.43
N THR A 310 -1.87 -6.81 3.01
CA THR A 310 -1.87 -5.67 2.09
C THR A 310 -2.39 -6.08 0.71
N PHE A 311 -2.06 -7.29 0.25
CA PHE A 311 -2.59 -7.81 -1.00
C PHE A 311 -4.11 -8.03 -0.91
N ASP A 312 -4.61 -8.58 0.20
CA ASP A 312 -6.04 -8.78 0.42
C ASP A 312 -6.80 -7.44 0.42
N ASP A 313 -6.27 -6.43 1.13
CA ASP A 313 -6.82 -5.06 1.13
C ASP A 313 -6.78 -4.41 -0.26
N LEU A 314 -5.77 -4.72 -1.07
CA LEU A 314 -5.67 -4.25 -2.46
C LEU A 314 -6.71 -4.94 -3.34
N ALA A 315 -6.92 -6.24 -3.18
CA ALA A 315 -7.93 -7.00 -3.93
C ALA A 315 -9.35 -6.48 -3.65
N ASP A 316 -9.71 -6.26 -2.38
CA ASP A 316 -11.03 -5.70 -2.03
C ASP A 316 -11.22 -4.30 -2.64
N ARG A 317 -10.21 -3.42 -2.49
CA ARG A 317 -10.23 -2.08 -3.10
C ARG A 317 -10.39 -2.14 -4.62
N CYS A 318 -9.66 -3.01 -5.32
CA CYS A 318 -9.77 -3.14 -6.77
C CYS A 318 -11.15 -3.67 -7.19
N LEU A 319 -11.69 -4.69 -6.50
CA LEU A 319 -13.04 -5.21 -6.77
C LEU A 319 -14.14 -4.17 -6.51
N SER A 320 -13.94 -3.26 -5.56
CA SER A 320 -14.88 -2.17 -5.29
C SER A 320 -14.96 -1.14 -6.42
N LYS A 321 -13.89 -1.00 -7.22
CA LYS A 321 -13.84 -0.11 -8.40
C LYS A 321 -14.55 -0.70 -9.62
N LEU A 322 -14.89 -1.98 -9.60
CA LEU A 322 -15.65 -2.67 -10.65
C LEU A 322 -17.14 -2.50 -10.38
N ARG A 323 -17.80 -1.65 -11.17
CA ARG A 323 -19.26 -1.46 -11.12
C ARG A 323 -19.90 -2.40 -12.13
N TYR A 324 -20.73 -3.31 -11.63
CA TYR A 324 -21.44 -4.24 -12.49
C TYR A 324 -22.80 -3.68 -12.89
N THR A 325 -23.14 -3.80 -14.16
CA THR A 325 -24.47 -3.56 -14.71
C THR A 325 -25.03 -4.88 -15.22
N VAL A 326 -26.30 -5.17 -14.93
CA VAL A 326 -26.97 -6.41 -15.33
C VAL A 326 -28.22 -6.09 -16.15
N SER A 327 -28.57 -6.97 -17.07
CA SER A 327 -29.75 -6.80 -17.93
C SER A 327 -31.07 -6.97 -17.15
N HIS A 328 -31.04 -7.68 -16.01
CA HIS A 328 -32.23 -7.96 -15.21
C HIS A 328 -32.08 -7.49 -13.76
N LYS A 329 -33.10 -6.80 -13.23
CA LYS A 329 -33.11 -6.28 -11.85
C LYS A 329 -32.99 -7.36 -10.78
N ASN A 330 -33.47 -8.58 -11.05
CA ASN A 330 -33.38 -9.68 -10.09
C ASN A 330 -31.92 -10.10 -9.85
N ASP A 331 -31.06 -9.93 -10.86
CA ASP A 331 -29.66 -10.33 -10.80
C ASP A 331 -28.79 -9.30 -10.07
N GLU A 332 -29.29 -8.07 -9.85
CA GLU A 332 -28.61 -7.06 -9.05
C GLU A 332 -28.30 -7.57 -7.62
N ARG A 333 -29.20 -8.42 -7.09
CA ARG A 333 -29.02 -9.04 -5.78
C ARG A 333 -27.89 -10.07 -5.74
N LEU A 334 -27.55 -10.67 -6.88
CA LEU A 334 -26.50 -11.68 -7.01
C LEU A 334 -25.10 -11.05 -7.09
N ILE A 335 -25.00 -9.79 -7.52
CA ILE A 335 -23.72 -9.07 -7.70
C ILE A 335 -22.90 -9.08 -6.40
N ASN A 336 -23.51 -8.71 -5.27
CA ASN A 336 -22.79 -8.64 -3.99
C ASN A 336 -22.33 -10.01 -3.51
N THR A 337 -23.17 -11.04 -3.69
CA THR A 337 -22.82 -12.44 -3.37
C THR A 337 -21.67 -12.93 -4.23
N ARG A 338 -21.68 -12.62 -5.54
CA ARG A 338 -20.58 -12.93 -6.47
C ARG A 338 -19.29 -12.23 -6.07
N ARG A 339 -19.32 -10.91 -5.81
CA ARG A 339 -18.13 -10.15 -5.38
C ARG A 339 -17.53 -10.74 -4.11
N HIS A 340 -18.37 -11.08 -3.12
CA HIS A 340 -17.90 -11.73 -1.90
C HIS A 340 -17.24 -13.09 -2.18
N ARG A 341 -17.85 -13.91 -3.05
CA ARG A 341 -17.26 -15.19 -3.46
C ARG A 341 -15.90 -15.03 -4.13
N ILE A 342 -15.76 -14.07 -5.06
CA ILE A 342 -14.49 -13.78 -5.74
C ILE A 342 -13.44 -13.36 -4.72
N PHE A 343 -13.80 -12.43 -3.83
CA PHE A 343 -12.89 -12.00 -2.78
C PHE A 343 -12.43 -13.17 -1.91
N GLN A 344 -13.35 -14.02 -1.46
CA GLN A 344 -13.03 -15.25 -0.69
C GLN A 344 -12.07 -16.18 -1.45
N GLN A 345 -12.21 -16.32 -2.78
CA GLN A 345 -11.33 -17.14 -3.60
C GLN A 345 -9.93 -16.55 -3.76
N ILE A 346 -9.80 -15.22 -3.67
CA ILE A 346 -8.50 -14.53 -3.70
C ILE A 346 -7.79 -14.64 -2.35
N ILE A 347 -8.53 -14.53 -1.23
CA ILE A 347 -7.93 -14.55 0.12
C ILE A 347 -7.78 -15.94 0.73
N GLN A 348 -8.37 -16.99 0.14
CA GLN A 348 -8.24 -18.35 0.68
C GLN A 348 -6.80 -18.85 0.56
N HIS A 349 -6.05 -18.76 1.65
CA HIS A 349 -4.75 -19.41 1.84
C HIS A 349 -4.99 -20.90 2.12
N THR A 350 -4.54 -21.79 1.24
CA THR A 350 -4.47 -23.20 1.58
C THR A 350 -3.03 -23.63 1.78
N ASP A 351 -2.65 -23.83 3.04
CA ASP A 351 -1.48 -24.59 3.50
C ASP A 351 -1.47 -26.06 3.03
N ASN A 352 -2.42 -26.47 2.19
CA ASN A 352 -2.48 -27.81 1.62
C ASN A 352 -1.59 -27.90 0.37
N LEU A 353 -0.30 -28.08 0.62
CA LEU A 353 0.77 -28.54 -0.31
C LEU A 353 0.48 -29.85 -1.09
N ARG A 354 -0.78 -30.26 -1.28
CA ARG A 354 -1.17 -31.57 -1.82
C ARG A 354 -2.06 -31.56 -3.05
N SER A 355 -2.64 -30.45 -3.47
CA SER A 355 -3.28 -30.38 -4.79
C SER A 355 -2.50 -29.47 -5.72
N LYS A 356 -2.18 -29.95 -6.93
CA LYS A 356 -1.66 -29.14 -8.04
C LYS A 356 -2.77 -28.25 -8.62
N GLU A 357 -3.64 -27.73 -7.77
CA GLU A 357 -4.78 -26.92 -8.17
C GLU A 357 -4.31 -25.48 -8.34
N LEU A 358 -4.49 -24.94 -9.54
CA LEU A 358 -4.27 -23.53 -9.84
C LEU A 358 -5.18 -22.71 -8.91
N HIS A 359 -4.64 -21.96 -7.95
CA HIS A 359 -5.42 -21.05 -7.12
C HIS A 359 -5.55 -19.69 -7.81
N LEU A 360 -6.71 -19.04 -7.70
CA LEU A 360 -6.96 -17.74 -8.33
C LEU A 360 -5.94 -16.68 -7.90
N ARG A 361 -5.56 -16.66 -6.61
CA ARG A 361 -4.50 -15.79 -6.09
C ARG A 361 -3.16 -15.97 -6.82
N SER A 362 -2.69 -17.21 -6.93
CA SER A 362 -1.41 -17.51 -7.58
C SER A 362 -1.43 -17.12 -9.06
N ILE A 363 -2.56 -17.33 -9.75
CA ILE A 363 -2.75 -16.86 -11.13
C ILE A 363 -2.64 -15.34 -11.19
N LEU A 364 -3.31 -14.61 -10.28
CA LEU A 364 -3.26 -13.15 -10.26
C LEU A 364 -1.85 -12.64 -9.98
N GLU A 365 -1.16 -13.17 -8.96
CA GLU A 365 0.21 -12.78 -8.60
C GLU A 365 1.20 -13.03 -9.75
N GLU A 366 1.15 -14.19 -10.40
CA GLU A 366 2.00 -14.52 -11.56
C GLU A 366 1.76 -13.57 -12.73
N ASN A 367 0.48 -13.29 -13.05
CA ASN A 367 0.14 -12.40 -14.14
C ASN A 367 0.44 -10.94 -13.83
N ILE A 368 0.29 -10.47 -12.58
CA ILE A 368 0.69 -9.11 -12.17
C ILE A 368 2.19 -8.91 -12.38
N ILE A 369 3.01 -9.87 -11.94
CA ILE A 369 4.47 -9.80 -12.13
C ILE A 369 4.81 -9.77 -13.63
N MET A 370 4.17 -10.63 -14.43
CA MET A 370 4.35 -10.62 -15.88
C MET A 370 3.95 -9.27 -16.50
N LEU A 371 2.82 -8.68 -16.08
CA LEU A 371 2.37 -7.38 -16.59
C LEU A 371 3.33 -6.26 -16.19
N ILE A 372 3.83 -6.24 -14.96
CA ILE A 372 4.86 -5.29 -14.50
C ILE A 372 6.14 -5.41 -15.34
N GLN A 373 6.50 -6.62 -15.78
CA GLN A 373 7.67 -6.85 -16.62
C GLN A 373 7.47 -6.46 -18.10
N LYS A 374 6.25 -6.59 -18.62
CA LYS A 374 5.95 -6.33 -20.05
C LYS A 374 5.50 -4.90 -20.31
N ILE A 375 4.67 -4.35 -19.44
CA ILE A 375 4.05 -3.04 -19.62
C ILE A 375 4.87 -2.00 -18.88
N ASP A 376 5.52 -1.14 -19.65
CA ASP A 376 6.22 0.02 -19.13
C ASP A 376 5.25 1.20 -18.97
N VAL A 377 4.95 1.55 -17.71
CA VAL A 377 4.08 2.68 -17.36
C VAL A 377 4.90 3.97 -17.16
N SER A 378 6.23 3.91 -17.26
CA SER A 378 7.13 5.06 -17.06
C SER A 378 6.94 6.19 -18.09
N GLY A 379 6.29 5.90 -19.22
CA GLY A 379 5.87 6.90 -20.21
C GLY A 379 4.66 7.74 -19.79
N THR A 380 3.96 7.36 -18.71
CA THR A 380 2.91 8.18 -18.08
C THR A 380 3.53 9.13 -17.06
N THR A 381 2.88 10.26 -16.75
CA THR A 381 3.37 11.19 -15.71
C THR A 381 3.31 10.60 -14.28
N ARG A 382 2.96 9.32 -14.12
CA ARG A 382 2.81 8.62 -12.84
C ARG A 382 3.85 7.49 -12.78
N PHE A 383 4.35 7.21 -11.58
CA PHE A 383 5.27 6.10 -11.31
C PHE A 383 6.63 6.18 -12.02
N THR A 384 7.12 7.39 -12.27
CA THR A 384 8.46 7.60 -12.88
C THR A 384 9.59 7.48 -11.86
N ASP A 385 9.38 7.97 -10.64
CA ASP A 385 10.34 7.91 -9.55
C ASP A 385 9.60 7.70 -8.22
N TRP A 386 9.71 6.50 -7.65
CA TRP A 386 9.00 6.16 -6.41
C TRP A 386 9.43 7.05 -5.24
N ARG A 387 10.67 7.55 -5.26
CA ARG A 387 11.22 8.42 -4.22
C ARG A 387 10.49 9.76 -4.24
N LEU A 388 10.29 10.31 -5.44
CA LEU A 388 9.56 11.56 -5.64
C LEU A 388 8.09 11.40 -5.27
N ASP A 389 7.45 10.31 -5.70
CA ASP A 389 6.04 10.04 -5.40
C ASP A 389 5.81 9.90 -3.89
N LEU A 390 6.69 9.18 -3.17
CA LEU A 390 6.63 9.04 -1.70
C LEU A 390 6.69 10.40 -1.00
N LEU A 391 7.56 11.30 -1.50
CA LEU A 391 7.81 12.61 -0.90
C LEU A 391 6.83 13.70 -1.34
N THR A 392 6.02 13.48 -2.38
CA THR A 392 5.10 14.51 -2.91
C THR A 392 3.62 14.11 -2.83
N ASN A 393 3.31 12.83 -2.64
CA ASN A 393 1.93 12.37 -2.54
C ASN A 393 1.31 12.76 -1.19
N GLY A 394 0.44 13.78 -1.22
CA GLY A 394 -0.22 14.30 -0.02
C GLY A 394 -1.06 13.27 0.74
N LYS A 395 -1.61 12.24 0.08
CA LYS A 395 -2.36 11.17 0.77
C LYS A 395 -1.41 10.27 1.58
N THR A 396 -0.30 9.86 0.97
CA THR A 396 0.74 9.07 1.64
C THR A 396 1.31 9.85 2.83
N ILE A 397 1.61 11.13 2.64
CA ILE A 397 2.21 11.97 3.69
C ILE A 397 1.23 12.22 4.84
N ALA A 398 -0.05 12.43 4.56
CA ALA A 398 -1.06 12.65 5.59
C ALA A 398 -1.47 11.35 6.33
N GLY A 399 -1.43 10.21 5.64
CA GLY A 399 -1.90 8.93 6.15
C GLY A 399 -0.85 8.08 6.87
N SER A 400 0.44 8.25 6.54
CA SER A 400 1.51 7.38 7.03
C SER A 400 2.16 7.88 8.31
N ARG A 401 2.28 7.01 9.32
CA ARG A 401 2.87 7.34 10.63
C ARG A 401 4.39 7.20 10.64
N SER A 402 4.94 6.33 9.79
CA SER A 402 6.37 6.08 9.64
C SER A 402 6.81 6.22 8.17
N PHE A 403 8.13 6.23 7.95
CA PHE A 403 8.68 6.09 6.60
C PHE A 403 8.26 4.76 5.96
N TYR A 404 8.34 3.65 6.70
CA TYR A 404 7.99 2.33 6.20
C TYR A 404 6.52 2.25 5.75
N ASP A 405 5.60 2.84 6.52
CA ASP A 405 4.18 2.92 6.13
C ASP A 405 4.00 3.70 4.83
N ALA A 406 4.73 4.82 4.68
CA ALA A 406 4.69 5.64 3.46
C ALA A 406 5.24 4.90 2.25
N PHE A 407 6.32 4.14 2.46
CA PHE A 407 6.96 3.33 1.46
C PHE A 407 6.05 2.17 0.99
N GLN A 408 5.45 1.43 1.93
CA GLN A 408 4.48 0.38 1.63
C GLN A 408 3.24 0.92 0.91
N ALA A 409 2.71 2.07 1.32
CA ALA A 409 1.59 2.71 0.64
C ALA A 409 1.93 3.10 -0.82
N THR A 410 3.16 3.58 -1.04
CA THR A 410 3.67 3.95 -2.37
C THR A 410 3.77 2.71 -3.28
N ILE A 411 4.37 1.61 -2.78
CA ILE A 411 4.43 0.33 -3.50
C ILE A 411 3.03 -0.24 -3.75
N SER A 412 2.14 -0.16 -2.77
CA SER A 412 0.77 -0.65 -2.87
C SER A 412 0.00 0.07 -3.97
N SER A 413 0.16 1.40 -4.08
CA SER A 413 -0.48 2.19 -5.14
C SER A 413 -0.01 1.79 -6.54
N PHE A 414 1.26 1.38 -6.69
CA PHE A 414 1.78 0.87 -7.95
C PHE A 414 1.13 -0.47 -8.31
N HIS A 415 1.12 -1.43 -7.37
CA HIS A 415 0.47 -2.74 -7.56
C HIS A 415 -1.03 -2.63 -7.82
N GLU A 416 -1.72 -1.71 -7.13
CA GLU A 416 -3.15 -1.45 -7.30
C GLU A 416 -3.51 -1.18 -8.77
N THR A 417 -2.64 -0.45 -9.48
CA THR A 417 -2.85 -0.11 -10.90
C THR A 417 -2.86 -1.35 -11.79
N TYR A 418 -1.90 -2.27 -11.58
CA TYR A 418 -1.79 -3.51 -12.35
C TYR A 418 -2.83 -4.55 -11.96
N LEU A 419 -3.11 -4.69 -10.66
CA LEU A 419 -4.15 -5.59 -10.16
C LEU A 419 -5.53 -5.15 -10.66
N PHE A 420 -5.82 -3.84 -10.63
CA PHE A 420 -7.07 -3.32 -11.17
C PHE A 420 -7.20 -3.57 -12.67
N LEU A 421 -6.15 -3.32 -13.45
CA LEU A 421 -6.12 -3.65 -14.88
C LEU A 421 -6.39 -5.14 -15.13
N LEU A 422 -5.72 -6.01 -14.38
CA LEU A 422 -5.86 -7.46 -14.54
C LEU A 422 -7.26 -7.94 -14.18
N LEU A 423 -7.83 -7.46 -13.06
CA LEU A 423 -9.19 -7.83 -12.64
C LEU A 423 -10.24 -7.32 -13.62
N ALA A 424 -10.07 -6.10 -14.14
CA ALA A 424 -10.92 -5.57 -15.20
C ALA A 424 -10.92 -6.48 -16.44
N HIS A 425 -9.73 -6.85 -16.91
CA HIS A 425 -9.55 -7.77 -18.04
C HIS A 425 -10.19 -9.14 -17.77
N PHE A 426 -10.00 -9.65 -16.54
CA PHE A 426 -10.54 -10.94 -16.12
C PHE A 426 -12.06 -10.96 -16.11
N GLU A 427 -12.69 -9.87 -15.68
CA GLU A 427 -14.14 -9.72 -15.71
C GLU A 427 -14.68 -9.55 -17.13
N GLU A 428 -14.08 -8.68 -17.93
CA GLU A 428 -14.50 -8.41 -19.32
C GLU A 428 -14.52 -9.68 -20.18
N HIS A 429 -13.53 -10.55 -19.98
CA HIS A 429 -13.37 -11.79 -20.74
C HIS A 429 -13.85 -13.04 -19.99
N ASN A 430 -14.64 -12.90 -18.92
CA ASN A 430 -15.22 -14.02 -18.17
C ASN A 430 -14.18 -15.04 -17.63
N PHE A 431 -12.97 -14.62 -17.30
CA PHE A 431 -11.92 -15.52 -16.82
C PHE A 431 -12.21 -16.06 -15.41
N ILE A 432 -12.88 -15.28 -14.56
CA ILE A 432 -13.18 -15.66 -13.17
C ILE A 432 -14.26 -16.73 -13.09
N ASP A 433 -15.39 -16.54 -13.77
CA ASP A 433 -16.49 -17.51 -13.73
C ASP A 433 -16.16 -18.79 -14.52
N SER A 434 -15.42 -18.67 -15.64
CA SER A 434 -14.91 -19.86 -16.35
C SER A 434 -13.90 -20.66 -15.53
N TYR A 435 -13.01 -20.00 -14.78
CA TYR A 435 -12.12 -20.68 -13.83
C TYR A 435 -12.93 -21.47 -12.80
N ASN A 436 -13.96 -20.85 -12.23
CA ASN A 436 -14.86 -21.46 -11.27
C ASN A 436 -15.61 -22.68 -11.83
N PHE A 437 -16.05 -22.58 -13.09
CA PHE A 437 -16.68 -23.69 -13.79
C PHE A 437 -15.69 -24.85 -13.98
N ILE A 438 -14.47 -24.59 -14.48
CA ILE A 438 -13.43 -25.60 -14.70
C ILE A 438 -13.07 -26.33 -13.40
N SER A 439 -13.00 -25.61 -12.27
CA SER A 439 -12.77 -26.21 -10.95
C SER A 439 -13.90 -27.14 -10.50
N SER A 440 -15.13 -26.96 -11.01
CA SER A 440 -16.29 -27.80 -10.69
C SER A 440 -16.47 -29.02 -11.58
N VAL A 441 -15.72 -29.12 -12.70
CA VAL A 441 -15.82 -30.25 -13.63
C VAL A 441 -15.22 -31.51 -13.02
N ASN A 442 -16.02 -32.57 -12.91
CA ASN A 442 -15.60 -33.85 -12.32
C ASN A 442 -14.68 -34.67 -13.22
N ASP A 443 -14.78 -34.53 -14.55
CA ASP A 443 -13.95 -35.25 -15.51
C ASP A 443 -12.58 -34.59 -15.63
N LYS A 444 -11.54 -35.31 -15.19
CA LYS A 444 -10.15 -34.81 -15.19
C LYS A 444 -9.60 -34.53 -16.59
N ASN A 445 -9.98 -35.32 -17.59
CA ASN A 445 -9.47 -35.12 -18.96
C ASN A 445 -10.05 -33.84 -19.56
N VAL A 446 -11.35 -33.65 -19.36
CA VAL A 446 -12.08 -32.45 -19.79
C VAL A 446 -11.55 -31.23 -19.04
N GLN A 447 -11.38 -31.33 -17.72
CA GLN A 447 -10.82 -30.27 -16.88
C GLN A 447 -9.42 -29.85 -17.35
N GLU A 448 -8.53 -30.80 -17.65
CA GLU A 448 -7.18 -30.51 -18.14
C GLU A 448 -7.21 -29.80 -19.50
N TYR A 449 -8.09 -30.24 -20.41
CA TYR A 449 -8.23 -29.62 -21.72
C TYR A 449 -8.78 -28.20 -21.64
N LEU A 450 -9.84 -27.99 -20.84
CA LEU A 450 -10.40 -26.66 -20.59
C LEU A 450 -9.39 -25.74 -19.88
N SER A 451 -8.58 -26.26 -18.96
CA SER A 451 -7.50 -25.50 -18.31
C SER A 451 -6.43 -25.05 -19.31
N LYS A 452 -6.09 -25.90 -20.30
CA LYS A 452 -5.18 -25.54 -21.39
C LYS A 452 -5.77 -24.45 -22.28
N LEU A 453 -7.04 -24.59 -22.67
CA LEU A 453 -7.76 -23.57 -23.43
C LEU A 453 -7.77 -22.24 -22.68
N TRP A 454 -8.13 -22.27 -21.40
CA TRP A 454 -8.21 -21.08 -20.54
C TRP A 454 -6.89 -20.32 -20.50
N LYS A 455 -5.76 -21.03 -20.33
CA LYS A 455 -4.42 -20.42 -20.35
C LYS A 455 -4.06 -19.85 -21.73
N GLN A 456 -4.44 -20.51 -22.81
CA GLN A 456 -4.20 -20.04 -24.18
C GLN A 456 -4.98 -18.75 -24.47
N CYS A 457 -6.27 -18.73 -24.13
CA CYS A 457 -7.12 -17.53 -24.25
C CYS A 457 -6.58 -16.38 -23.39
N LEU A 458 -6.18 -16.67 -22.14
CA LEU A 458 -5.59 -15.65 -21.27
C LEU A 458 -4.32 -15.06 -21.90
N THR A 459 -3.39 -15.91 -22.33
CA THR A 459 -2.12 -15.45 -22.94
C THR A 459 -2.38 -14.57 -24.16
N LYS A 460 -3.28 -15.01 -25.05
CA LYS A 460 -3.62 -14.28 -26.29
C LYS A 460 -4.31 -12.94 -26.03
N THR A 461 -5.20 -12.89 -25.04
CA THR A 461 -5.94 -11.65 -24.71
C THR A 461 -5.08 -10.65 -23.94
N LEU A 462 -4.16 -11.12 -23.10
CA LEU A 462 -3.21 -10.25 -22.39
C LEU A 462 -2.21 -9.55 -23.33
N GLU A 463 -1.95 -10.08 -24.53
CA GLU A 463 -1.14 -9.40 -25.54
C GLU A 463 -1.78 -8.09 -26.05
N ASN A 464 -3.12 -7.98 -25.99
CA ASN A 464 -3.90 -6.85 -26.49
C ASN A 464 -4.70 -6.15 -25.37
N ILE A 465 -4.22 -6.20 -24.13
CA ILE A 465 -4.91 -5.64 -22.97
C ILE A 465 -5.12 -4.11 -23.08
N ASP A 466 -6.31 -3.61 -22.72
CA ASP A 466 -6.63 -2.18 -22.76
C ASP A 466 -5.93 -1.41 -21.63
N LEU A 467 -4.77 -0.84 -21.94
CA LEU A 467 -3.98 -0.02 -21.01
C LEU A 467 -4.70 1.28 -20.57
N THR A 468 -5.76 1.71 -21.25
CA THR A 468 -6.49 2.92 -20.86
C THR A 468 -7.19 2.76 -19.51
N ILE A 469 -7.46 1.51 -19.09
CA ILE A 469 -8.08 1.18 -17.81
C ILE A 469 -7.22 1.60 -16.62
N MET A 470 -5.88 1.56 -16.75
CA MET A 470 -4.95 1.92 -15.65
C MET A 470 -5.16 3.34 -15.10
N ASN A 471 -5.70 4.25 -15.91
CA ASN A 471 -5.92 5.64 -15.51
C ASN A 471 -7.35 5.92 -15.01
N ARG A 472 -8.23 4.91 -14.99
CA ARG A 472 -9.62 5.05 -14.56
C ARG A 472 -9.76 4.75 -13.07
N ASP A 473 -10.60 5.52 -12.39
CA ASP A 473 -10.94 5.26 -10.99
C ASP A 473 -11.98 4.15 -10.83
N ILE A 474 -12.88 4.03 -11.80
CA ILE A 474 -14.03 3.12 -11.82
C ILE A 474 -14.26 2.66 -13.26
N ILE A 475 -14.66 1.40 -13.43
CA ILE A 475 -15.16 0.88 -14.71
C ILE A 475 -16.53 0.27 -14.55
N GLU A 476 -17.34 0.37 -15.60
CA GLU A 476 -18.64 -0.28 -15.70
C GLU A 476 -18.48 -1.54 -16.55
N ILE A 477 -18.90 -2.68 -16.00
CA ILE A 477 -18.82 -3.99 -16.65
C ILE A 477 -20.24 -4.53 -16.78
N GLN A 478 -20.63 -4.86 -18.01
CA GLN A 478 -21.85 -5.61 -18.26
C GLN A 478 -21.64 -7.07 -17.87
N LEU A 479 -22.35 -7.51 -16.83
CA LEU A 479 -22.17 -8.84 -16.26
C LEU A 479 -23.19 -9.82 -16.84
N SER A 480 -22.68 -10.92 -17.38
CA SER A 480 -23.45 -12.08 -17.85
C SER A 480 -23.16 -13.26 -16.92
N PHE A 481 -24.18 -13.77 -16.23
CA PHE A 481 -24.01 -14.89 -15.32
C PHE A 481 -24.00 -16.23 -16.05
N ASP A 482 -23.46 -17.26 -15.38
CA ASP A 482 -23.51 -18.67 -15.79
C ASP A 482 -22.77 -19.00 -17.10
N LEU A 483 -21.79 -18.17 -17.47
CA LEU A 483 -20.88 -18.46 -18.59
C LEU A 483 -19.78 -19.43 -18.16
N LYS A 484 -19.59 -20.50 -18.94
CA LYS A 484 -18.70 -21.63 -18.65
C LYS A 484 -17.30 -21.47 -19.23
N LEU A 485 -17.18 -20.89 -20.43
CA LEU A 485 -15.93 -20.73 -21.16
C LEU A 485 -15.38 -19.31 -21.03
N PRO A 486 -14.05 -19.13 -21.09
CA PRO A 486 -13.44 -17.81 -21.16
C PRO A 486 -13.77 -17.15 -22.51
N CYS A 487 -13.76 -15.83 -22.58
CA CYS A 487 -13.98 -15.05 -23.82
C CYS A 487 -15.32 -15.35 -24.54
N ALA A 488 -16.31 -15.92 -23.84
CA ALA A 488 -17.57 -16.34 -24.46
C ALA A 488 -18.33 -15.17 -25.12
N THR A 489 -18.25 -13.97 -24.55
CA THR A 489 -18.81 -12.72 -25.10
C THR A 489 -18.18 -12.37 -26.45
N VAL A 490 -16.84 -12.42 -26.53
CA VAL A 490 -16.09 -12.16 -27.77
C VAL A 490 -16.43 -13.21 -28.83
N GLU A 491 -16.54 -14.48 -28.43
CA GLU A 491 -16.94 -15.55 -29.35
C GLU A 491 -18.36 -15.36 -29.87
N TYR A 492 -19.30 -14.95 -29.02
CA TYR A 492 -20.67 -14.67 -29.43
C TYR A 492 -20.74 -13.54 -30.44
N GLU A 493 -19.97 -12.46 -30.25
CA GLU A 493 -19.86 -11.39 -31.23
C GLU A 493 -19.26 -11.86 -32.57
N ASN A 494 -18.32 -12.80 -32.56
CA ASN A 494 -17.83 -13.43 -33.79
C ASN A 494 -18.96 -14.19 -34.51
N ILE A 495 -19.76 -14.98 -33.78
CA ILE A 495 -20.90 -15.70 -34.36
C ILE A 495 -21.94 -14.72 -34.91
N ARG A 496 -22.23 -13.64 -34.19
CA ARG A 496 -23.14 -12.59 -34.65
C ARG A 496 -22.65 -11.97 -35.97
N ASN A 497 -21.38 -11.61 -36.06
CA ASN A 497 -20.78 -11.10 -37.29
C ASN A 497 -20.88 -12.11 -38.46
N ILE A 498 -20.76 -13.41 -38.19
CA ILE A 498 -20.97 -14.45 -39.20
C ILE A 498 -22.43 -14.51 -39.65
N ARG A 499 -23.40 -14.41 -38.71
CA ARG A 499 -24.83 -14.36 -39.03
C ARG A 499 -25.19 -13.12 -39.84
N GLU A 500 -24.64 -11.96 -39.51
CA GLU A 500 -24.87 -10.72 -40.28
C GLU A 500 -24.31 -10.84 -41.71
N LYS A 501 -23.14 -11.47 -41.89
CA LYS A 501 -22.58 -11.77 -43.21
C LYS A 501 -23.44 -12.75 -44.00
N LEU A 502 -24.03 -13.75 -43.36
CA LEU A 502 -24.97 -14.67 -44.01
C LEU A 502 -26.20 -13.93 -44.54
N CYS A 503 -26.83 -13.09 -43.72
CA CYS A 503 -28.00 -12.31 -44.16
C CYS A 503 -27.67 -11.40 -45.35
N GLN A 504 -26.47 -10.79 -45.37
CA GLN A 504 -26.01 -9.98 -46.50
C GLN A 504 -25.83 -10.81 -47.79
N LEU A 505 -25.31 -12.03 -47.67
CA LEU A 505 -25.15 -12.94 -48.80
C LEU A 505 -26.52 -13.43 -49.33
N GLU A 506 -27.49 -13.66 -48.45
CA GLU A 506 -28.87 -14.01 -48.81
C GLU A 506 -29.60 -12.87 -49.54
N ASP A 507 -29.32 -11.61 -49.19
CA ASP A 507 -29.88 -10.43 -49.86
C ASP A 507 -29.25 -10.17 -51.26
N ASP A 508 -28.00 -10.58 -51.47
CA ASP A 508 -27.27 -10.42 -52.74
C ASP A 508 -27.51 -11.58 -53.73
N ASP A 509 -27.77 -12.80 -53.25
CA ASP A 509 -28.01 -14.00 -54.08
C ASP A 509 -29.49 -14.16 -54.51
N ASN A 510 -29.88 -13.41 -55.54
CA ASN A 510 -31.04 -13.73 -56.40
C ASN A 510 -30.76 -14.88 -57.40
N ASN A 511 -29.69 -15.67 -57.21
CA ASN A 511 -29.25 -16.70 -58.16
C ASN A 511 -29.42 -18.12 -57.60
N ASN A 512 -29.97 -19.00 -58.46
CA ASN A 512 -30.49 -20.34 -58.18
C ASN A 512 -29.45 -21.44 -57.90
N GLU A 513 -28.39 -21.18 -57.11
CA GLU A 513 -27.55 -22.26 -56.57
C GLU A 513 -27.84 -22.43 -55.07
N THR A 514 -28.11 -23.67 -54.65
CA THR A 514 -28.29 -24.03 -53.24
C THR A 514 -26.97 -23.81 -52.49
N PHE A 515 -26.77 -22.60 -51.96
CA PHE A 515 -25.66 -22.27 -51.08
C PHE A 515 -25.75 -23.13 -49.81
N ASP A 516 -24.68 -23.86 -49.48
CA ASP A 516 -24.62 -24.67 -48.27
C ASP A 516 -24.25 -23.79 -47.07
N HIS A 517 -25.26 -23.06 -46.58
CA HIS A 517 -25.18 -22.14 -45.44
C HIS A 517 -24.52 -22.80 -44.22
N PHE A 518 -24.78 -24.08 -43.99
CA PHE A 518 -24.26 -24.79 -42.83
C PHE A 518 -22.74 -25.01 -42.93
N ASN A 519 -22.26 -25.55 -44.06
CA ASN A 519 -20.82 -25.77 -44.24
C ASN A 519 -20.04 -24.45 -44.31
N PHE A 520 -20.64 -23.39 -44.86
CA PHE A 520 -20.04 -22.05 -44.80
C PHE A 520 -19.85 -21.57 -43.36
N VAL A 521 -20.90 -21.62 -42.53
CA VAL A 521 -20.83 -21.13 -41.14
C VAL A 521 -19.84 -21.93 -40.31
N ILE A 522 -19.83 -23.26 -40.42
CA ILE A 522 -18.89 -24.10 -39.67
C ILE A 522 -17.44 -23.77 -40.04
N ASN A 523 -17.14 -23.58 -41.33
CA ASN A 523 -15.81 -23.20 -41.77
C ASN A 523 -15.42 -21.78 -41.32
N GLN A 524 -16.36 -20.83 -41.31
CA GLN A 524 -16.11 -19.49 -40.79
C GLN A 524 -15.82 -19.54 -39.28
N ILE A 525 -16.65 -20.21 -38.48
CA ILE A 525 -16.42 -20.33 -37.03
C ILE A 525 -15.07 -20.95 -36.73
N LYS A 526 -14.68 -22.04 -37.42
CA LYS A 526 -13.36 -22.68 -37.22
C LYS A 526 -12.19 -21.71 -37.46
N THR A 527 -12.34 -20.78 -38.40
CA THR A 527 -11.28 -19.82 -38.76
C THR A 527 -11.28 -18.56 -37.91
N THR A 528 -12.45 -18.10 -37.44
CA THR A 528 -12.57 -16.84 -36.68
C THR A 528 -12.69 -17.03 -35.17
N SER A 529 -12.97 -18.25 -34.69
CA SER A 529 -13.21 -18.51 -33.27
C SER A 529 -12.02 -18.10 -32.40
N VAL A 530 -12.33 -17.53 -31.24
CA VAL A 530 -11.31 -17.14 -30.26
C VAL A 530 -10.57 -18.38 -29.72
N TYR A 531 -11.22 -19.54 -29.73
CA TYR A 531 -10.72 -20.83 -29.26
C TYR A 531 -9.81 -21.56 -30.26
N GLY A 532 -9.80 -21.12 -31.52
CA GLY A 532 -9.01 -21.71 -32.60
C GLY A 532 -9.61 -23.00 -33.17
N GLU A 533 -9.12 -23.37 -34.35
CA GLU A 533 -9.65 -24.46 -35.17
C GLU A 533 -9.71 -25.80 -34.42
N HIS A 534 -8.63 -26.17 -33.73
CA HIS A 534 -8.52 -27.46 -33.04
C HIS A 534 -9.57 -27.64 -31.93
N PHE A 535 -9.84 -26.58 -31.16
CA PHE A 535 -10.89 -26.64 -30.13
C PHE A 535 -12.27 -26.76 -30.77
N MET A 536 -12.52 -26.00 -31.85
CA MET A 536 -13.80 -26.04 -32.54
C MET A 536 -14.06 -27.41 -33.19
N GLU A 537 -13.04 -28.10 -33.69
CA GLU A 537 -13.17 -29.49 -34.13
C GLU A 537 -13.61 -30.43 -33.01
N LEU A 538 -13.08 -30.23 -31.81
CA LEU A 538 -13.50 -31.00 -30.64
C LEU A 538 -14.95 -30.68 -30.25
N VAL A 539 -15.33 -29.39 -30.23
CA VAL A 539 -16.71 -28.95 -29.97
C VAL A 539 -17.70 -29.60 -30.93
N PHE A 540 -17.35 -29.78 -32.20
CA PHE A 540 -18.23 -30.40 -33.19
C PHE A 540 -18.17 -31.93 -33.25
N SER A 541 -17.28 -32.56 -32.49
CA SER A 541 -17.13 -34.02 -32.46
C SER A 541 -17.47 -34.66 -31.11
N ASP A 542 -17.46 -33.88 -30.02
CA ASP A 542 -17.74 -34.33 -28.67
C ASP A 542 -18.95 -33.58 -28.06
N ALA A 543 -19.95 -34.35 -27.62
CA ALA A 543 -21.21 -33.81 -27.11
C ALA A 543 -21.04 -32.97 -25.83
N GLN A 544 -20.03 -33.27 -24.99
CA GLN A 544 -19.82 -32.59 -23.73
C GLN A 544 -19.22 -31.19 -23.96
N PHE A 545 -18.23 -31.07 -24.85
CA PHE A 545 -17.66 -29.78 -25.23
C PHE A 545 -18.67 -28.92 -26.00
N PHE A 546 -19.51 -29.56 -26.84
CA PHE A 546 -20.63 -28.89 -27.46
C PHE A 546 -21.59 -28.28 -26.44
N GLU A 547 -22.01 -29.05 -25.44
CA GLU A 547 -22.93 -28.56 -24.40
C GLU A 547 -22.37 -27.32 -23.69
N PHE A 548 -21.06 -27.29 -23.37
CA PHE A 548 -20.46 -26.13 -22.71
C PHE A 548 -20.40 -24.90 -23.60
N TYR A 549 -19.90 -25.06 -24.82
CA TYR A 549 -19.82 -23.98 -25.81
C TYR A 549 -21.21 -23.41 -26.08
N PHE A 550 -22.16 -24.29 -26.33
CA PHE A 550 -23.49 -23.92 -26.77
C PHE A 550 -24.35 -23.33 -25.65
N HIS A 551 -24.17 -23.79 -24.41
CA HIS A 551 -24.77 -23.17 -23.24
C HIS A 551 -24.45 -21.67 -23.17
N ASP A 552 -23.18 -21.30 -23.36
CA ASP A 552 -22.75 -19.91 -23.31
C ASP A 552 -23.34 -19.09 -24.46
N GLN A 553 -23.39 -19.67 -25.66
CA GLN A 553 -24.01 -19.01 -26.82
C GLN A 553 -25.52 -18.78 -26.62
N ILE A 554 -26.23 -19.73 -26.01
CA ILE A 554 -27.64 -19.55 -25.64
C ILE A 554 -27.78 -18.48 -24.57
N ALA A 555 -26.97 -18.52 -23.51
CA ALA A 555 -27.05 -17.57 -22.41
C ALA A 555 -26.91 -16.13 -22.89
N LEU A 556 -25.92 -15.88 -23.76
CA LEU A 556 -25.70 -14.56 -24.35
C LEU A 556 -26.81 -14.15 -25.32
N HIS A 557 -27.34 -15.10 -26.10
CA HIS A 557 -28.46 -14.85 -27.00
C HIS A 557 -29.75 -14.46 -26.26
N LEU A 558 -30.07 -15.14 -25.16
CA LEU A 558 -31.22 -14.83 -24.30
C LEU A 558 -31.09 -13.42 -23.72
N ILE A 559 -29.89 -13.04 -23.28
CA ILE A 559 -29.60 -11.70 -22.76
C ILE A 559 -29.79 -10.64 -23.85
N GLU A 560 -29.24 -10.84 -25.05
CA GLU A 560 -29.36 -9.90 -26.18
C GLU A 560 -30.82 -9.71 -26.59
N THR A 561 -31.58 -10.80 -26.67
CA THR A 561 -32.98 -10.80 -27.10
C THR A 561 -33.98 -10.42 -26.01
N ASN A 562 -33.49 -10.21 -24.78
CA ASN A 562 -34.29 -9.96 -23.56
C ASN A 562 -35.33 -11.05 -23.27
N ILE A 563 -34.97 -12.32 -23.45
CA ILE A 563 -35.82 -13.48 -23.15
C ILE A 563 -35.47 -14.04 -21.76
N HIS A 564 -36.46 -14.14 -20.88
CA HIS A 564 -36.33 -14.57 -19.48
C HIS A 564 -36.47 -16.09 -19.29
N LEU A 565 -35.67 -16.87 -20.03
CA LEU A 565 -35.57 -18.32 -19.87
C LEU A 565 -34.22 -18.72 -19.31
N SER A 566 -34.13 -19.86 -18.62
CA SER A 566 -32.83 -20.42 -18.25
C SER A 566 -32.10 -20.98 -19.48
N PRO A 567 -30.77 -20.79 -19.62
CA PRO A 567 -30.01 -21.34 -20.76
C PRO A 567 -30.11 -22.85 -20.85
N LYS A 568 -30.15 -23.52 -19.69
CA LYS A 568 -30.37 -24.96 -19.57
C LYS A 568 -31.75 -25.38 -20.12
N PHE A 569 -32.82 -24.67 -19.79
CA PHE A 569 -34.14 -24.97 -20.35
C PHE A 569 -34.17 -24.82 -21.86
N ALA A 570 -33.61 -23.73 -22.40
CA ALA A 570 -33.51 -23.51 -23.85
C ALA A 570 -32.68 -24.60 -24.55
N PHE A 571 -31.57 -25.03 -23.94
CA PHE A 571 -30.79 -26.16 -24.44
C PHE A 571 -31.57 -27.47 -24.43
N ASP A 572 -32.22 -27.79 -23.30
CA ASP A 572 -32.99 -29.01 -23.16
C ASP A 572 -34.17 -29.04 -24.13
N LEU A 573 -34.77 -27.89 -24.45
CA LEU A 573 -35.81 -27.79 -25.46
C LEU A 573 -35.29 -28.23 -26.84
N LEU A 574 -34.09 -27.79 -27.22
CA LEU A 574 -33.44 -28.21 -28.46
C LEU A 574 -33.05 -29.68 -28.44
N ALA A 575 -32.53 -30.17 -27.32
CA ALA A 575 -32.05 -31.54 -27.14
C ALA A 575 -33.18 -32.56 -26.89
N SER A 576 -34.38 -32.12 -26.52
CA SER A 576 -35.51 -32.99 -26.13
C SER A 576 -36.01 -33.89 -27.26
N ASN A 577 -35.81 -33.49 -28.51
CA ASN A 577 -36.24 -34.29 -29.66
C ASN A 577 -35.20 -35.36 -30.01
N SER A 578 -35.43 -36.59 -29.54
CA SER A 578 -34.58 -37.77 -29.78
C SER A 578 -34.39 -38.15 -31.25
N THR A 579 -35.20 -37.61 -32.17
CA THR A 579 -35.09 -37.86 -33.61
C THR A 579 -34.16 -36.88 -34.33
N ARG A 580 -33.77 -35.77 -33.69
CA ARG A 580 -32.87 -34.79 -34.31
C ARG A 580 -31.42 -35.24 -34.19
N SER A 581 -30.70 -35.17 -35.31
CA SER A 581 -29.25 -35.38 -35.28
C SER A 581 -28.55 -34.19 -34.63
N PHE A 582 -27.35 -34.42 -34.09
CA PHE A 582 -26.47 -33.37 -33.58
C PHE A 582 -26.30 -32.22 -34.59
N GLU A 583 -26.09 -32.55 -35.87
CA GLU A 583 -25.97 -31.58 -36.96
C GLU A 583 -27.23 -30.69 -37.12
N GLN A 584 -28.43 -31.25 -36.92
CA GLN A 584 -29.68 -30.50 -36.99
C GLN A 584 -29.83 -29.51 -35.84
N ASN A 585 -29.36 -29.87 -34.64
CA ASN A 585 -29.36 -28.95 -33.50
C ASN A 585 -28.39 -27.78 -33.70
N VAL A 586 -27.22 -28.04 -34.30
CA VAL A 586 -26.25 -27.00 -34.67
C VAL A 586 -26.82 -26.07 -35.76
N ARG A 587 -27.50 -26.63 -36.78
CA ARG A 587 -28.16 -25.85 -37.86
C ARG A 587 -29.22 -24.89 -37.34
N LEU A 588 -30.08 -25.35 -36.43
CA LEU A 588 -31.16 -24.54 -35.86
C LEU A 588 -30.64 -23.26 -35.20
N PHE A 589 -29.52 -23.36 -34.49
CA PHE A 589 -28.96 -22.22 -33.78
C PHE A 589 -28.05 -21.35 -34.65
N LEU A 590 -27.23 -21.95 -35.50
CA LEU A 590 -26.23 -21.19 -36.27
C LEU A 590 -26.82 -20.55 -37.53
N VAL A 591 -27.76 -21.24 -38.18
CA VAL A 591 -28.35 -20.81 -39.45
C VAL A 591 -29.79 -20.32 -39.25
N GLN A 592 -30.63 -21.05 -38.51
CA GLN A 592 -32.05 -20.71 -38.32
C GLN A 592 -32.34 -19.94 -37.02
N TYR A 593 -31.40 -19.07 -36.61
CA TYR A 593 -31.44 -18.43 -35.29
C TYR A 593 -32.69 -17.55 -35.05
N VAL A 594 -33.29 -17.00 -36.11
CA VAL A 594 -34.53 -16.22 -36.02
C VAL A 594 -35.71 -17.09 -35.61
N GLU A 595 -35.89 -18.25 -36.26
CA GLU A 595 -36.92 -19.23 -35.92
C GLU A 595 -36.73 -19.73 -34.48
N PHE A 596 -35.48 -19.99 -34.10
CA PHE A 596 -35.16 -20.35 -32.72
C PHE A 596 -35.56 -19.27 -31.70
N THR A 597 -35.31 -18.00 -32.01
CA THR A 597 -35.72 -16.87 -31.16
C THR A 597 -37.23 -16.81 -30.98
N GLU A 598 -37.99 -17.02 -32.06
CA GLU A 598 -39.46 -17.03 -32.02
C GLU A 598 -40.00 -18.18 -31.16
N ILE A 599 -39.41 -19.38 -31.28
CA ILE A 599 -39.76 -20.53 -30.46
C ILE A 599 -39.54 -20.21 -28.97
N LEU A 600 -38.38 -19.64 -28.62
CA LEU A 600 -38.08 -19.30 -27.22
C LEU A 600 -39.08 -18.27 -26.65
N ARG A 601 -39.48 -17.27 -27.44
CA ARG A 601 -40.50 -16.29 -27.02
C ARG A 601 -41.85 -16.92 -26.75
N LEU A 602 -42.25 -17.93 -27.54
CA LEU A 602 -43.49 -18.65 -27.28
C LEU A 602 -43.46 -19.37 -25.92
N PHE A 603 -42.33 -19.99 -25.58
CA PHE A 603 -42.16 -20.65 -24.27
C PHE A 603 -42.09 -19.65 -23.12
N GLU A 604 -41.44 -18.50 -23.31
CA GLU A 604 -41.43 -17.42 -22.32
C GLU A 604 -42.86 -16.90 -22.02
N ILE A 605 -43.69 -16.72 -23.05
CA ILE A 605 -45.11 -16.37 -22.85
C ILE A 605 -45.82 -17.49 -22.06
N GLY A 606 -45.50 -18.75 -22.36
CA GLY A 606 -46.01 -19.92 -21.64
C GLY A 606 -45.68 -19.91 -20.14
N LEU A 607 -44.54 -19.30 -19.75
CA LEU A 607 -44.16 -19.18 -18.33
C LEU A 607 -45.09 -18.31 -17.49
N GLN A 608 -45.95 -17.50 -18.11
CA GLN A 608 -46.99 -16.78 -17.39
C GLN A 608 -48.06 -17.71 -16.80
N LEU A 609 -48.14 -18.95 -17.29
CA LEU A 609 -49.16 -19.92 -16.93
C LEU A 609 -48.62 -21.08 -16.09
N ILE A 610 -47.38 -21.51 -16.34
CA ILE A 610 -46.78 -22.76 -15.85
C ILE A 610 -45.27 -22.53 -15.65
N ASN A 611 -44.61 -23.15 -14.66
CA ASN A 611 -43.16 -22.97 -14.48
C ASN A 611 -42.31 -23.82 -15.47
N GLU A 612 -41.01 -23.50 -15.61
CA GLU A 612 -40.10 -24.20 -16.55
C GLU A 612 -40.03 -25.72 -16.30
N GLU A 613 -40.08 -26.15 -15.04
CA GLU A 613 -39.97 -27.55 -14.65
C GLU A 613 -41.21 -28.35 -15.05
N GLU A 614 -42.39 -27.76 -14.89
CA GLU A 614 -43.68 -28.32 -15.32
C GLU A 614 -43.79 -28.39 -16.84
N ILE A 615 -43.37 -27.33 -17.56
CA ILE A 615 -43.33 -27.35 -19.04
C ILE A 615 -42.38 -28.45 -19.52
N ARG A 616 -41.18 -28.54 -18.94
CA ARG A 616 -40.20 -29.58 -19.26
C ARG A 616 -40.76 -30.98 -19.02
N ASN A 617 -41.41 -31.21 -17.88
CA ASN A 617 -42.03 -32.50 -17.56
C ASN A 617 -43.12 -32.85 -18.58
N GLU A 618 -43.88 -31.87 -19.06
CA GLU A 618 -44.94 -32.11 -20.04
C GLU A 618 -44.39 -32.38 -21.44
N ILE A 619 -43.34 -31.65 -21.86
CA ILE A 619 -42.60 -31.91 -23.11
C ILE A 619 -42.03 -33.34 -23.08
N GLN A 620 -41.41 -33.74 -21.98
CA GLN A 620 -40.86 -35.09 -21.82
C GLN A 620 -41.95 -36.16 -21.88
N LYS A 621 -43.13 -35.93 -21.30
CA LYS A 621 -44.27 -36.86 -21.40
C LYS A 621 -44.86 -36.99 -22.81
N GLN A 622 -44.81 -35.93 -23.61
CA GLN A 622 -45.35 -35.94 -24.98
C GLN A 622 -44.36 -36.48 -26.03
N LEU A 623 -43.06 -36.51 -25.70
CA LEU A 623 -41.99 -37.01 -26.58
C LEU A 623 -41.55 -38.45 -26.28
N ILE A 624 -42.03 -39.05 -25.18
CA ILE A 624 -42.01 -40.51 -24.92
C ILE A 624 -43.25 -41.12 -25.56
#